data_AF-A0A9E7B505-F1
#
_entry.id   AF-A0A9E7B505-F1
#
_cell.length_a   1.000
_cell.length_b   1.000
_cell.length_c   1.000
_cell.angle_alpha   90.00
_cell.angle_beta   90.00
_cell.angle_gamma   90.00
#
_symmetry.space_group_name_H-M   'P 1'
#
loop_
_entity.id
_entity.type
_entity.pdbx_description
1 polymer ?
#
loop_
_entity_poly.entity_id
_entity_poly.type
_entity_poly.pdbx_seq_one_letter_code
_entity_poly.pdbx_strand_id
1 'polypeptide(L)'
;MMFKKKITQPSLQILPDGFSIVLGDEQTTLNWSEIEKITAYKVDRFTVDEVQLSIAIKDAIVFVSEEMENWMSFVEEMSTQLPELESDWIVNVTLPAFERNERVIYTKSEIN
;
A
#
# COMPACT_ATOMS: atom_id res chain seq x y z
N MET A 1 -27.39 1.81 -27.29
CA MET A 1 -26.59 2.82 -26.56
C MET A 1 -25.70 2.07 -25.58
N MET A 2 -24.42 1.88 -25.91
CA MET A 2 -23.46 1.19 -25.05
C MET A 2 -22.81 2.21 -24.13
N PHE A 3 -23.07 2.15 -22.83
CA PHE A 3 -22.30 2.89 -21.85
C PHE A 3 -20.90 2.27 -21.81
N LYS A 4 -19.89 2.97 -22.33
CA LYS A 4 -18.50 2.60 -22.09
C LYS A 4 -18.26 2.82 -20.60
N LYS A 5 -18.20 1.76 -19.80
CA LYS A 5 -17.72 1.84 -18.42
C LYS A 5 -16.32 2.44 -18.50
N LYS A 6 -16.13 3.68 -18.02
CA LYS A 6 -14.77 4.23 -17.89
C LYS A 6 -14.06 3.29 -16.93
N ILE A 7 -13.03 2.61 -17.41
CA ILE A 7 -12.14 1.85 -16.52
C ILE A 7 -11.34 2.93 -15.81
N THR A 8 -11.77 3.31 -14.60
CA THR A 8 -11.04 4.23 -13.76
C THR A 8 -9.86 3.46 -13.18
N GLN A 9 -8.64 3.98 -13.35
CA GLN A 9 -7.46 3.41 -12.71
C GLN A 9 -7.66 3.42 -11.18
N PRO A 10 -7.30 2.34 -10.46
CA PRO A 10 -7.26 2.35 -9.00
C PRO A 10 -6.48 3.56 -8.47
N SER A 11 -6.99 4.21 -7.44
CA SER A 11 -6.35 5.42 -6.88
C SER A 11 -6.33 5.40 -5.36
N LEU A 12 -5.35 6.11 -4.81
CA LEU A 12 -5.20 6.36 -3.38
C LEU A 12 -5.59 7.81 -3.10
N GLN A 13 -6.44 8.02 -2.10
CA GLN A 13 -6.84 9.34 -1.63
C GLN A 13 -6.41 9.51 -0.18
N ILE A 14 -5.62 10.54 0.08
CA ILE A 14 -5.12 10.85 1.42
C ILE A 14 -6.16 11.64 2.19
N LEU A 15 -6.39 11.23 3.44
CA LEU A 15 -7.29 11.87 4.39
C LEU A 15 -6.47 12.31 5.63
N PRO A 16 -6.99 13.22 6.48
CA PRO A 16 -6.23 13.71 7.64
C PRO A 16 -5.77 12.59 8.61
N ASP A 17 -6.63 11.60 8.86
CA ASP A 17 -6.37 10.52 9.83
C ASP A 17 -6.22 9.14 9.16
N GLY A 18 -6.19 9.10 7.83
CA GLY A 18 -6.24 7.84 7.09
C GLY A 18 -6.09 8.01 5.59
N PHE A 19 -6.58 7.02 4.84
CA PHE A 19 -6.59 7.04 3.39
C PHE A 19 -7.75 6.19 2.85
N SER A 20 -8.04 6.36 1.57
CA SER A 20 -9.02 5.55 0.84
C SER A 20 -8.41 4.92 -0.39
N ILE A 21 -8.74 3.66 -0.62
CA ILE A 21 -8.44 2.94 -1.86
C ILE A 21 -9.71 2.92 -2.69
N VAL A 22 -9.64 3.48 -3.89
CA VAL A 22 -10.79 3.61 -4.81
C VAL A 22 -10.61 2.64 -5.98
N LEU A 23 -11.55 1.72 -6.13
CA LEU A 23 -11.58 0.67 -7.15
C LEU A 23 -12.87 0.79 -7.97
N GLY A 24 -12.85 1.64 -9.00
CA GLY A 24 -14.03 1.91 -9.81
C GLY A 24 -15.13 2.60 -8.99
N ASP A 25 -16.22 1.89 -8.70
CA ASP A 25 -17.35 2.39 -7.90
C ASP A 25 -17.24 1.99 -6.42
N GLU A 26 -16.24 1.18 -6.04
CA GLU A 26 -15.99 0.73 -4.68
C GLU A 26 -14.91 1.59 -4.02
N GLN A 27 -15.07 1.84 -2.72
CA GLN A 27 -14.10 2.58 -1.91
C GLN A 27 -13.95 1.92 -0.54
N THR A 28 -12.70 1.70 -0.13
CA THR A 28 -12.34 1.21 1.20
C THR A 28 -11.53 2.27 1.91
N THR A 29 -12.01 2.71 3.08
CA THR A 29 -11.33 3.72 3.91
C THR A 29 -10.70 3.06 5.13
N LEU A 30 -9.47 3.46 5.46
CA LEU A 30 -8.67 2.94 6.56
C LEU A 30 -8.08 4.12 7.34
N ASN A 31 -8.10 4.08 8.67
CA ASN A 31 -7.32 5.01 9.48
C ASN A 31 -5.91 4.48 9.69
N TRP A 32 -4.93 5.39 9.76
CA TRP A 32 -3.53 5.01 10.04
C TRP A 32 -3.38 4.27 11.37
N SER A 33 -4.20 4.63 12.36
CA SER A 33 -4.21 4.01 13.70
C SER A 33 -4.74 2.57 13.73
N GLU A 34 -5.43 2.12 12.68
CA GLU A 34 -5.96 0.75 12.57
C GLU A 34 -4.92 -0.24 12.03
N ILE A 35 -3.83 0.25 11.44
CA ILE A 35 -2.77 -0.58 10.86
C ILE A 35 -2.02 -1.31 11.97
N GLU A 36 -2.00 -2.64 11.90
CA GLU A 36 -1.26 -3.49 12.83
C GLU A 36 0.08 -3.92 12.25
N LYS A 37 0.14 -4.12 10.92
CA LYS A 37 1.35 -4.56 10.24
C LYS A 37 1.32 -4.18 8.77
N ILE A 38 2.47 -3.80 8.22
CA ILE A 38 2.66 -3.63 6.77
C ILE A 38 3.77 -4.57 6.32
N THR A 39 3.45 -5.40 5.32
CA THR A 39 4.43 -6.25 4.64
C THR A 39 4.53 -5.77 3.20
N ALA A 40 5.76 -5.52 2.74
CA ALA A 40 6.06 -5.10 1.39
C ALA A 40 6.77 -6.23 0.64
N TYR A 41 6.45 -6.38 -0.63
CA TYR A 41 7.01 -7.42 -1.49
C TYR A 41 6.90 -7.03 -2.95
N LYS A 42 7.69 -7.70 -3.79
CA LYS A 42 7.54 -7.63 -5.25
C LYS A 42 6.59 -8.72 -5.74
N VAL A 43 5.74 -8.38 -6.70
CA VAL A 43 4.93 -9.33 -7.47
C VAL A 43 5.50 -9.43 -8.87
N ASP A 44 5.87 -10.65 -9.26
CA ASP A 44 6.33 -10.95 -10.61
C ASP A 44 5.18 -10.77 -11.62
N ARG A 45 5.27 -9.73 -12.46
CA ARG A 45 4.38 -9.49 -13.59
C ARG A 45 5.09 -9.83 -14.90
N PHE A 46 5.46 -11.10 -15.06
CA PHE A 46 6.18 -11.69 -16.21
C PHE A 46 7.54 -11.05 -16.56
N THR A 47 7.57 -9.77 -16.92
CA THR A 47 8.76 -9.02 -17.34
C THR A 47 9.06 -7.81 -16.45
N VAL A 48 8.15 -7.44 -15.55
CA VAL A 48 8.33 -6.34 -14.59
C VAL A 48 8.03 -6.80 -13.17
N ASP A 49 8.74 -6.25 -12.20
CA ASP A 49 8.45 -6.44 -10.79
C ASP A 49 7.55 -5.29 -10.34
N GLU A 50 6.41 -5.60 -9.71
CA GLU A 50 5.50 -4.60 -9.13
C GLU A 50 5.65 -4.59 -7.61
N VAL A 51 5.93 -3.44 -6.99
CA VAL A 51 5.89 -3.31 -5.52
C VAL A 51 4.44 -3.30 -5.03
N GLN A 52 4.15 -4.19 -4.07
CA GLN A 52 2.87 -4.23 -3.36
C GLN A 52 3.06 -4.19 -1.86
N LEU A 53 2.05 -3.65 -1.18
CA LEU A 53 1.91 -3.65 0.26
C LEU A 53 0.68 -4.48 0.64
N SER A 54 0.85 -5.40 1.58
CA SER A 54 -0.26 -5.95 2.36
C SER A 54 -0.33 -5.24 3.71
N ILE A 55 -1.43 -4.54 3.93
CA ILE A 55 -1.73 -3.79 5.14
C ILE A 55 -2.69 -4.64 5.97
N ALA A 56 -2.20 -5.20 7.07
CA ALA A 56 -3.01 -5.92 8.02
C ALA A 56 -3.62 -4.95 9.02
N ILE A 57 -4.94 -5.07 9.18
CA ILE A 57 -5.72 -4.50 10.27
C ILE A 57 -6.38 -5.67 11.02
N LYS A 58 -6.95 -5.39 12.20
CA LYS A 58 -7.48 -6.40 13.13
C LYS A 58 -8.16 -7.64 12.49
N ASP A 59 -9.09 -7.42 11.56
CA ASP A 59 -9.91 -8.49 10.97
C ASP A 59 -9.81 -8.56 9.43
N ALA A 60 -8.85 -7.85 8.82
CA ALA A 60 -8.71 -7.81 7.36
C ALA A 60 -7.29 -7.53 6.88
N ILE A 61 -7.03 -7.88 5.62
CA ILE A 61 -5.83 -7.50 4.89
C ILE A 61 -6.26 -6.73 3.66
N VAL A 62 -5.65 -5.55 3.46
CA VAL A 62 -5.89 -4.70 2.30
C VAL A 62 -4.61 -4.55 1.50
N PHE A 63 -4.74 -4.57 0.17
CA PHE A 63 -3.60 -4.51 -0.74
C PHE A 63 -3.51 -3.14 -1.41
N VAL A 64 -2.30 -2.58 -1.42
CA VAL A 64 -1.96 -1.36 -2.14
C VAL A 64 -0.84 -1.69 -3.13
N SER A 65 -0.93 -1.13 -4.33
CA SER A 65 0.00 -1.39 -5.43
C SER A 65 0.66 -0.09 -5.87
N GLU A 66 1.92 -0.15 -6.30
CA GLU A 66 2.63 1.00 -6.88
C GLU A 66 2.01 1.53 -8.17
N GLU A 67 1.19 0.71 -8.85
CA GLU A 67 0.47 1.10 -10.07
C GLU A 67 -0.80 1.92 -9.76
N MET A 68 -1.18 2.06 -8.49
CA MET A 68 -2.31 2.90 -8.09
C MET A 68 -1.94 4.39 -8.26
N GLU A 69 -2.88 5.19 -8.77
CA GLU A 69 -2.70 6.63 -8.82
C GLU A 69 -2.46 7.20 -7.42
N ASN A 70 -1.56 8.19 -7.32
CA ASN A 70 -1.12 8.83 -6.08
C ASN A 70 -0.31 7.93 -5.13
N TRP A 71 0.26 6.82 -5.62
CA TRP A 71 1.17 5.97 -4.85
C TRP A 71 2.27 6.74 -4.10
N MET A 72 3.00 7.64 -4.77
CA MET A 72 4.08 8.39 -4.13
C MET A 72 3.59 9.26 -2.97
N SER A 73 2.45 9.94 -3.14
CA SER A 73 1.83 10.74 -2.07
C SER A 73 1.38 9.85 -0.90
N PHE A 74 0.90 8.64 -1.18
CA PHE A 74 0.58 7.66 -0.15
C PHE A 74 1.82 7.20 0.63
N VAL A 75 2.92 6.90 -0.06
CA VAL A 75 4.18 6.51 0.59
C VAL A 75 4.73 7.63 1.48
N GLU A 76 4.68 8.88 1.02
CA GLU A 76 5.11 10.05 1.79
C GLU A 76 4.26 10.23 3.05
N GLU A 77 2.94 10.16 2.92
CA GLU A 77 2.02 10.28 4.07
C GLU A 77 2.19 9.09 5.03
N MET A 78 2.31 7.87 4.51
CA MET A 78 2.53 6.65 5.31
C MET A 78 3.80 6.79 6.16
N SER A 79 4.88 7.34 5.60
CA SER A 79 6.14 7.59 6.32
C SER A 79 6.00 8.68 7.39
N THR A 80 5.09 9.64 7.18
CA THR A 80 4.80 10.71 8.14
C THR A 80 3.94 10.21 9.31
N GLN A 81 2.96 9.36 9.02
CA GLN A 81 1.97 8.88 9.98
C GLN A 81 2.46 7.68 10.80
N LEU A 82 3.40 6.91 10.25
CA LEU A 82 3.98 5.72 10.88
C LEU A 82 5.47 5.93 11.15
N PRO A 83 5.85 6.60 12.26
CA PRO A 83 7.26 6.94 12.53
C PRO A 83 8.18 5.72 12.76
N GLU A 84 7.60 4.55 13.06
CA GLU A 84 8.32 3.28 13.19
C GLU A 84 8.47 2.53 11.85
N LEU A 85 7.98 3.10 10.75
CA LEU A 85 8.16 2.55 9.41
C LEU A 85 9.66 2.51 9.06
N GLU A 86 10.11 1.39 8.51
CA GLU A 86 11.49 1.23 8.05
C GLU A 86 11.84 2.29 6.98
N SER A 87 12.85 3.15 7.21
CA SER A 87 13.18 4.28 6.32
C SER A 87 13.56 3.89 4.89
N ASP A 88 14.30 2.80 4.73
CA ASP A 88 14.89 2.38 3.45
C ASP A 88 14.12 1.21 2.81
N TRP A 89 12.87 1.02 3.22
CA TRP A 89 12.08 -0.16 2.86
C TRP A 89 11.94 -0.34 1.35
N ILE A 90 11.73 0.75 0.59
CA ILE A 90 11.57 0.68 -0.87
C ILE A 90 12.83 0.10 -1.51
N VAL A 91 14.00 0.60 -1.12
CA VAL A 91 15.28 0.11 -1.66
C VAL A 91 15.47 -1.36 -1.29
N ASN A 92 15.16 -1.72 -0.06
CA ASN A 92 15.36 -3.08 0.41
C ASN A 92 14.34 -4.10 -0.13
N VAL A 93 13.15 -3.66 -0.54
CA VAL A 93 12.16 -4.50 -1.24
C VAL A 93 12.51 -4.62 -2.72
N THR A 94 13.06 -3.57 -3.33
CA THR A 94 13.30 -3.55 -4.78
C THR A 94 14.62 -4.22 -5.19
N LEU A 95 15.57 -4.37 -4.26
CA LEU A 95 16.90 -4.94 -4.51
C LEU A 95 17.18 -6.21 -3.69
N PRO A 96 17.81 -7.25 -4.29
CA PRO A 96 18.20 -7.34 -5.70
C PRO A 96 17.01 -7.49 -6.65
N ALA A 97 17.21 -7.13 -7.92
CA ALA A 97 16.18 -7.30 -8.95
C ALA A 97 15.80 -8.79 -9.11
N PHE A 98 14.52 -9.07 -9.39
CA PHE A 98 13.97 -10.43 -9.61
C PHE A 98 13.97 -11.36 -8.38
N GLU A 99 14.18 -10.83 -7.17
CA GLU A 99 13.94 -11.54 -5.91
C GLU A 99 12.74 -10.92 -5.20
N ARG A 100 11.82 -11.75 -4.70
CA ARG A 100 10.54 -11.31 -4.11
C ARG A 100 10.71 -10.37 -2.91
N ASN A 101 11.85 -10.43 -2.22
CA ASN A 101 12.25 -9.58 -1.08
C ASN A 101 11.08 -9.17 -0.16
N GLU A 102 10.27 -10.17 0.21
CA GLU A 102 9.14 -9.96 1.11
C GLU A 102 9.66 -9.64 2.51
N ARG A 103 9.21 -8.51 3.07
CA ARG A 103 9.61 -8.09 4.41
C ARG A 103 8.52 -7.31 5.12
N VAL A 104 8.51 -7.44 6.44
CA VAL A 104 7.68 -6.60 7.31
C VAL A 104 8.40 -5.26 7.47
N ILE A 105 7.73 -4.18 7.07
CA ILE A 105 8.28 -2.81 7.08
C ILE A 105 7.69 -1.95 8.21
N TYR A 106 6.61 -2.42 8.82
CA TYR A 106 5.97 -1.82 9.98
C TYR A 106 5.25 -2.90 10.77
N THR A 107 5.33 -2.83 12.11
CA THR A 107 4.47 -3.55 13.04
C THR A 107 4.11 -2.57 14.13
N LYS A 108 2.82 -2.46 14.46
CA LYS A 108 2.36 -1.58 15.52
C LYS A 108 2.92 -2.08 16.84
N SER A 109 3.74 -1.27 17.49
CA SER A 109 4.20 -1.55 18.84
C SER A 109 3.00 -1.64 19.78
N GLU A 110 2.85 -2.78 20.48
CA GLU A 110 1.91 -2.88 21.59
C GLU A 110 2.41 -1.95 22.70
N ILE A 111 1.76 -0.79 22.85
CA ILE A 111 1.95 0.04 24.03
C ILE A 111 1.31 -0.72 25.19
N ASN A 112 2.13 -1.38 26.02
CA ASN A 112 1.73 -1.89 27.34
C ASN A 112 1.36 -0.75 28.28
#